data_AF-A0A3N5FM46-F1
#
_entry.id   AF-A0A3N5FM46-F1
#
_cell.length_a   1.000
_cell.length_b   1.000
_cell.length_c   1.000
_cell.angle_alpha   90.00
_cell.angle_beta   90.00
_cell.angle_gamma   90.00
#
_symmetry.space_group_name_H-M   'P 1'
#
loop_
_entity.id
_entity.type
_entity.pdbx_description
1 polymer ?
#
loop_
_entity_poly.entity_id
_entity_poly.type
_entity_poly.pdbx_seq_one_letter_code
_entity_poly.pdbx_strand_id
1 'polypeptide(L)'
;MNCIDAVEGTAKSIIEGLFQLFIESNHDDTEYIRNIKRVMYSTELFLQNNREITGYPETLKKVLYEYAKDLWIKNLVNNIQTDDRISAKIFEKIEYHEYYFNHIYNHGTYPL
;
A
#
# COMPACT_ATOMS: atom_id res chain seq x y z
N MET A 1 21.99 10.34 2.68
CA MET A 1 20.67 9.80 3.05
C MET A 1 20.28 10.49 4.34
N ASN A 2 19.18 11.23 4.36
CA ASN A 2 18.70 11.86 5.58
C ASN A 2 17.96 10.80 6.44
N CYS A 3 17.69 11.07 7.71
CA CYS A 3 17.02 10.10 8.59
C CYS A 3 15.60 9.75 8.10
N ILE A 4 14.91 10.67 7.40
CA ILE A 4 13.57 10.43 6.89
C ILE A 4 13.56 9.45 5.71
N ASP A 5 14.54 9.51 4.82
CA ASP A 5 14.75 8.56 3.71
C ASP A 5 14.97 7.14 4.27
N ALA A 6 15.71 7.03 5.38
CA ALA A 6 15.96 5.74 6.04
C ALA A 6 14.69 5.15 6.66
N VAL A 7 13.85 5.99 7.29
CA VAL A 7 12.56 5.57 7.83
C VAL A 7 11.61 5.16 6.70
N GLU A 8 11.56 5.94 5.62
CA GLU A 8 10.77 5.62 4.43
C GLU A 8 11.20 4.28 3.82
N GLY A 9 12.50 4.10 3.56
CA GLY A 9 13.04 2.88 2.99
C GLY A 9 12.77 1.65 3.86
N THR A 10 12.90 1.79 5.17
CA THR A 10 12.59 0.71 6.12
C THR A 10 11.10 0.36 6.11
N ALA A 11 10.21 1.36 6.14
CA ALA A 11 8.78 1.13 6.10
C ALA A 11 8.33 0.49 4.77
N LYS A 12 8.90 0.93 3.64
CA LYS A 12 8.66 0.29 2.33
C LYS A 12 9.12 -1.16 2.31
N SER A 13 10.31 -1.46 2.83
CA SER A 13 10.82 -2.84 2.92
C SER A 13 9.92 -3.74 3.78
N ILE A 14 9.36 -3.23 4.88
CA ILE A 14 8.36 -3.96 5.68
C ILE A 14 7.09 -4.21 4.86
N ILE A 15 6.59 -3.21 4.13
CA ILE A 15 5.42 -3.35 3.26
C ILE A 15 5.65 -4.41 2.17
N GLU A 16 6.83 -4.41 1.53
CA GLU A 16 7.22 -5.44 0.55
C GLU A 16 7.20 -6.84 1.15
N GLY A 17 7.78 -7.02 2.35
CA GLY A 17 7.77 -8.30 3.05
C GLY A 17 6.36 -8.79 3.39
N LEU A 18 5.49 -7.90 3.88
CA LEU A 18 4.08 -8.23 4.13
C LEU A 18 3.32 -8.55 2.84
N PHE A 19 3.65 -7.87 1.74
CA PHE A 19 3.06 -8.12 0.45
C PHE A 19 3.47 -9.49 -0.12
N GLN A 20 4.74 -9.87 0.03
CA GLN A 20 5.21 -11.18 -0.36
C GLN A 20 4.50 -12.29 0.43
N LEU A 21 4.34 -12.13 1.75
CA LEU A 21 3.57 -13.07 2.59
C LEU A 21 2.11 -13.16 2.16
N PHE A 22 1.50 -12.04 1.76
CA PHE A 22 0.15 -12.00 1.23
C PHE A 22 0.02 -12.83 -0.06
N ILE A 23 0.94 -12.66 -1.00
CA ILE A 23 0.97 -13.43 -2.26
C ILE A 23 1.16 -14.92 -1.98
N GLU A 24 2.15 -15.29 -1.16
CA GLU A 24 2.53 -16.69 -0.93
C GLU A 24 1.44 -17.50 -0.22
N SER A 25 0.70 -16.86 0.69
CA SER A 25 -0.29 -17.52 1.54
C SER A 25 -1.72 -17.33 1.05
N ASN A 26 -1.94 -16.60 -0.05
CA ASN A 26 -3.27 -16.24 -0.57
C ASN A 26 -4.17 -15.61 0.53
N HIS A 27 -3.60 -14.69 1.31
CA HIS A 27 -4.32 -14.01 2.40
C HIS A 27 -5.45 -13.11 1.86
N ASP A 28 -6.40 -12.81 2.74
CA ASP A 28 -7.52 -11.92 2.44
C ASP A 28 -7.06 -10.46 2.22
N ASP A 29 -7.57 -9.79 1.18
CA ASP A 29 -7.20 -8.40 0.86
C ASP A 29 -7.44 -7.45 2.04
N THR A 30 -8.50 -7.67 2.83
CA THR A 30 -8.79 -6.82 4.01
C THR A 30 -7.76 -7.01 5.11
N GLU A 31 -7.23 -8.21 5.26
CA GLU A 31 -6.16 -8.49 6.22
C GLU A 31 -4.85 -7.82 5.78
N TYR A 32 -4.45 -7.99 4.52
CA TYR A 32 -3.26 -7.33 3.98
C TYR A 32 -3.35 -5.81 4.12
N ILE A 33 -4.46 -5.21 3.66
CA ILE A 33 -4.65 -3.75 3.68
C ILE A 33 -4.71 -3.23 5.12
N ARG A 34 -5.27 -3.99 6.07
CA ARG A 34 -5.25 -3.63 7.50
C ARG A 34 -3.84 -3.67 8.08
N ASN A 35 -3.03 -4.66 7.71
CA ASN A 35 -1.66 -4.80 8.18
C ASN A 35 -0.76 -3.66 7.68
N ILE A 36 -0.83 -3.30 6.39
CA ILE A 36 -0.06 -2.15 5.86
C ILE A 36 -0.52 -0.83 6.48
N LYS A 37 -1.83 -0.66 6.72
CA LYS A 37 -2.36 0.54 7.40
C LYS A 37 -1.79 0.66 8.81
N ARG A 38 -1.58 -0.46 9.51
CA ARG A 38 -0.94 -0.48 10.81
C ARG A 38 0.53 -0.06 10.73
N VAL A 39 1.28 -0.53 9.73
CA VAL A 39 2.68 -0.11 9.51
C VAL A 39 2.74 1.41 9.31
N MET A 40 1.92 1.95 8.41
CA MET A 40 1.88 3.40 8.12
C MET A 40 1.58 4.23 9.38
N TYR A 41 0.59 3.80 10.17
CA TYR A 41 0.22 4.47 11.42
C TYR A 41 1.35 4.41 12.46
N SER A 42 1.99 3.25 12.60
CA SER A 42 3.13 3.10 13.52
C SER A 42 4.34 3.92 13.08
N THR A 43 4.60 4.03 11.78
CA THR A 43 5.66 4.90 11.24
C THR A 43 5.35 6.38 11.50
N GLU A 44 4.12 6.82 11.26
CA GLU A 44 3.67 8.19 11.57
C GLU A 44 3.82 8.51 13.06
N LEU A 45 3.36 7.61 13.94
CA LEU A 45 3.49 7.75 15.38
C LEU A 45 4.96 7.82 15.82
N PHE A 46 5.83 7.00 15.24
CA PHE A 46 7.27 7.06 15.49
C PHE A 46 7.83 8.44 15.15
N LEU A 47 7.50 9.01 13.99
CA LEU A 47 7.96 10.33 13.59
C LEU A 47 7.38 11.45 14.46
N GLN A 48 6.11 11.35 14.86
CA GLN A 48 5.48 12.32 15.76
C GLN A 48 6.17 12.36 17.14
N ASN A 49 6.69 11.22 17.59
CA ASN A 49 7.44 11.09 18.85
C ASN A 49 8.91 11.52 18.72
N ASN A 50 9.45 11.60 17.50
CA ASN A 50 10.84 11.96 17.21
C ASN A 50 10.86 13.12 16.19
N ARG A 51 10.30 14.27 16.58
CA ARG A 51 10.11 15.44 15.68
C ARG A 51 11.42 16.04 15.15
N GLU A 52 12.53 15.75 15.80
CA GLU A 52 13.88 16.07 15.32
C GLU A 52 14.24 15.36 14.01
N ILE A 53 13.56 14.26 13.67
CA ILE A 53 13.76 13.50 12.44
C ILE A 53 13.06 14.16 11.24
N THR A 54 11.86 14.73 11.44
CA THR A 54 11.09 15.41 10.37
C THR A 54 10.05 16.37 10.92
N GLY A 55 9.86 17.50 10.21
CA GLY A 55 8.82 18.48 10.50
C GLY A 55 7.44 18.13 9.93
N TYR A 56 7.33 17.14 9.05
CA TYR A 56 6.09 16.81 8.31
C TYR A 56 5.81 15.30 8.27
N PRO A 57 5.43 14.67 9.40
CA PRO A 57 5.17 13.22 9.48
C PRO A 57 4.03 12.75 8.58
N GLU A 58 3.01 13.58 8.37
CA GLU A 58 1.83 13.29 7.53
C GLU A 58 2.21 13.00 6.07
N THR A 59 3.29 13.63 5.57
CA THR A 59 3.78 13.45 4.21
C THR A 59 4.25 12.01 3.97
N LEU A 60 4.89 11.39 4.96
CA LEU A 60 5.41 10.03 4.80
C LEU A 60 4.30 9.00 4.74
N LYS A 61 3.25 9.15 5.55
CA LYS A 61 2.08 8.25 5.51
C LYS A 61 1.43 8.23 4.13
N LYS A 62 1.28 9.39 3.50
CA LYS A 62 0.78 9.49 2.12
C LYS A 62 1.70 8.80 1.12
N VAL A 63 3.02 9.00 1.23
CA VAL A 63 4.00 8.31 0.37
C VAL A 63 3.92 6.80 0.52
N LEU A 64 3.84 6.29 1.75
CA LEU A 64 3.70 4.85 2.02
C LEU A 64 2.37 4.30 1.51
N TYR A 65 1.28 5.08 1.63
CA TYR A 65 -0.03 4.72 1.10
C TYR A 65 -0.02 4.51 -0.41
N GLU A 66 0.44 5.53 -1.16
CA GLU A 66 0.52 5.45 -2.62
C GLU A 66 1.45 4.31 -3.05
N TYR A 67 2.57 4.14 -2.36
CA TYR A 67 3.50 3.05 -2.62
C TYR A 67 2.85 1.66 -2.44
N ALA A 68 2.13 1.43 -1.35
CA ALA A 68 1.49 0.14 -1.09
C ALA A 68 0.34 -0.15 -2.07
N LYS A 69 -0.45 0.89 -2.41
CA LYS A 69 -1.51 0.79 -3.42
C LYS A 69 -0.92 0.44 -4.80
N ASP A 70 0.12 1.14 -5.22
CA ASP A 70 0.82 0.89 -6.49
C ASP A 70 1.37 -0.53 -6.55
N LEU A 71 1.96 -1.02 -5.46
CA LEU A 71 2.49 -2.37 -5.35
C LEU A 71 1.37 -3.42 -5.58
N TRP A 72 0.24 -3.25 -4.91
CA TRP A 72 -0.91 -4.15 -5.03
C TRP A 72 -1.53 -4.11 -6.43
N ILE A 73 -1.75 -2.92 -7.00
CA ILE A 73 -2.31 -2.76 -8.36
C ILE A 73 -1.37 -3.36 -9.41
N LYS A 74 -0.06 -3.12 -9.33
CA LYS A 74 0.91 -3.69 -10.27
C LYS A 74 0.86 -5.21 -10.30
N ASN A 75 0.73 -5.85 -9.14
CA ASN A 75 0.57 -7.30 -9.07
C ASN A 75 -0.74 -7.76 -9.73
N LEU A 76 -1.86 -7.09 -9.49
CA LEU A 76 -3.12 -7.40 -10.15
C LEU A 76 -3.02 -7.25 -11.67
N VAL A 77 -2.43 -6.14 -12.15
CA VAL A 77 -2.25 -5.89 -13.58
C VAL A 77 -1.35 -6.96 -14.21
N ASN A 78 -0.24 -7.33 -13.56
CA ASN A 78 0.63 -8.41 -14.03
C ASN A 78 -0.10 -9.76 -14.09
N ASN A 79 -1.00 -10.02 -13.15
CA ASN A 79 -1.84 -11.22 -13.15
C ASN A 79 -2.94 -11.20 -14.22
N ILE A 80 -3.37 -10.01 -14.68
CA ILE A 80 -4.40 -9.84 -15.74
C ILE A 80 -3.77 -9.87 -17.15
N GLN A 81 -2.57 -9.32 -17.32
CA GLN A 81 -1.88 -9.21 -18.62
C GLN A 81 -1.47 -10.56 -19.24
N THR A 82 -1.67 -11.67 -18.55
CA THR A 82 -1.58 -13.02 -19.15
C THR A 82 -2.71 -13.31 -20.15
N ASP A 83 -3.75 -12.47 -20.23
CA ASP A 83 -4.86 -12.59 -21.17
C ASP A 83 -4.90 -11.41 -22.16
N ASP A 84 -4.30 -11.61 -23.34
CA ASP A 84 -3.70 -10.60 -24.23
C ASP A 84 -4.70 -9.77 -25.08
N ARG A 85 -5.91 -9.52 -24.56
CA ARG A 85 -6.92 -8.74 -25.28
C ARG A 85 -7.62 -7.78 -24.33
N ILE A 86 -7.48 -6.48 -24.63
CA ILE A 86 -8.36 -5.34 -24.29
C ILE A 86 -7.73 -4.32 -23.31
N SER A 87 -7.08 -3.30 -23.88
CA SER A 87 -6.50 -2.15 -23.16
C SER A 87 -7.51 -1.25 -22.45
N ALA A 88 -8.69 -1.01 -23.04
CA ALA A 88 -9.74 -0.18 -22.43
C ALA A 88 -10.33 -0.81 -21.15
N LYS A 89 -10.49 -2.14 -21.13
CA LYS A 89 -10.94 -2.90 -19.95
C LYS A 89 -9.89 -2.94 -18.84
N ILE A 90 -8.61 -2.81 -19.18
CA ILE A 90 -7.53 -2.73 -18.18
C ILE A 90 -7.64 -1.41 -17.42
N PHE A 91 -7.94 -0.30 -18.11
CA PHE A 91 -8.09 1.01 -17.46
C PHE A 91 -9.29 1.04 -16.50
N GLU A 92 -10.48 0.59 -16.94
CA GLU A 92 -11.66 0.48 -16.07
C GLU A 92 -11.42 -0.45 -14.87
N LYS A 93 -10.68 -1.55 -15.07
CA LYS A 93 -10.27 -2.44 -13.97
C LYS A 93 -9.33 -1.74 -12.99
N ILE A 94 -8.36 -0.96 -13.46
CA ILE A 94 -7.43 -0.23 -12.58
C ILE A 94 -8.19 0.78 -11.72
N GLU A 95 -9.09 1.57 -12.30
CA GLU A 95 -9.91 2.53 -11.55
C GLU A 95 -10.78 1.82 -10.50
N TYR A 96 -11.38 0.68 -10.86
CA TYR A 96 -12.12 -0.15 -9.92
C TYR A 96 -11.22 -0.67 -8.78
N HIS A 97 -10.01 -1.14 -9.09
CA HIS A 97 -9.08 -1.65 -8.10
C HIS A 97 -8.53 -0.55 -7.19
N GLU A 98 -8.31 0.66 -7.70
CA GLU A 98 -8.01 1.83 -6.88
C GLU A 98 -9.15 2.14 -5.90
N TYR A 99 -10.38 2.21 -6.40
CA TYR A 99 -11.57 2.41 -5.57
C TYR A 99 -11.67 1.33 -4.49
N TYR A 100 -11.51 0.06 -4.87
CA TYR A 100 -11.58 -1.08 -3.98
C TYR A 100 -10.53 -1.01 -2.87
N PHE A 101 -9.27 -0.73 -3.21
CA PHE A 101 -8.19 -0.58 -2.24
C PHE A 101 -8.48 0.59 -1.29
N ASN A 102 -8.88 1.74 -1.83
CA ASN A 102 -9.24 2.92 -1.05
C ASN A 102 -10.40 2.61 -0.08
N HIS A 103 -11.41 1.86 -0.54
CA HIS A 103 -12.56 1.48 0.26
C HIS A 103 -12.15 0.59 1.44
N ILE A 104 -11.40 -0.47 1.19
CA ILE A 104 -10.92 -1.37 2.25
C ILE A 104 -10.02 -0.60 3.22
N TYR A 105 -9.13 0.26 2.72
CA TYR A 105 -8.27 1.06 3.58
C TYR A 105 -9.07 1.96 4.53
N ASN A 106 -10.13 2.61 4.03
CA ASN A 106 -10.93 3.55 4.81
C ASN A 106 -11.94 2.86 5.73
N HIS A 107 -12.60 1.82 5.26
CA HIS A 107 -13.74 1.18 5.92
C HIS A 107 -13.40 -0.15 6.60
N GLY A 108 -12.31 -0.81 6.20
CA GLY A 108 -11.88 -2.09 6.75
C GLY A 108 -12.68 -3.31 6.27
N THR A 109 -13.57 -3.11 5.29
CA THR A 109 -14.47 -4.12 4.71
C THR A 109 -14.46 -4.04 3.20
N TYR A 110 -14.95 -5.07 2.52
CA TYR A 110 -15.18 -5.03 1.08
C TYR A 110 -16.28 -4.04 0.71
N PRO A 111 -16.16 -3.33 -0.44
CA PRO A 111 -17.28 -2.57 -0.99
C PRO A 111 -18.45 -3.51 -1.33
N LEU A 112 -19.68 -3.07 -1.00
CA LEU A 112 -20.93 -3.79 -1.28
C LEU A 112 -21.40 -3.61 -2.72
#